data_AF-A0A1B6YRK1-F1
#
_entry.id   AF-A0A1B6YRK1-F1
#
_cell.length_a   1.000
_cell.length_b   1.000
_cell.length_c   1.000
_cell.angle_alpha   90.00
_cell.angle_beta   90.00
_cell.angle_gamma   90.00
#
_symmetry.space_group_name_H-M   'P 1'
#
loop_
_entity.id
_entity.type
_entity.pdbx_description
1 polymer ?
#
loop_
_entity_poly.entity_id
_entity_poly.type
_entity_poly.pdbx_seq_one_letter_code
_entity_poly.pdbx_strand_id
1 'polypeptide(L)'
;MTIDWWTLGLQAVNVLILVWLLSRIFWRPVAAAITRRQDTVEGMLKDAKATQAKADDMLAEVLAAREGMAAERNTLLSEAALQAEGATKAALQEAASKAEALLKAAQLESVHINEANRMVAAAQSAQLAVDIARKLLARLDAGKAKEPFLDQLIDALDTLPAKDKAALAGATGGVDLISASELDSATRMRIETAVAAALDGQPQLNFQTDPALIAGFELRTRHFVLQSSWAADLDAILRDLKDAA
;
A
#
# COMPACT_ATOMS: atom_id res chain seq x y z
N MET A 1 67.73 -42.45 -123.76
CA MET A 1 67.21 -42.16 -122.41
C MET A 1 66.00 -43.04 -122.19
N THR A 2 66.19 -44.21 -121.58
CA THR A 2 65.12 -45.14 -121.26
C THR A 2 64.51 -44.71 -119.94
N ILE A 3 63.25 -44.31 -119.96
CA ILE A 3 62.49 -44.16 -118.72
C ILE A 3 62.20 -45.58 -118.23
N ASP A 4 62.84 -45.97 -117.14
CA ASP A 4 62.56 -47.23 -116.44
C ASP A 4 61.22 -47.10 -115.71
N TRP A 5 60.13 -47.34 -116.42
CA TRP A 5 58.76 -47.34 -115.86
C TRP A 5 58.60 -48.26 -114.65
N TRP A 6 59.46 -49.27 -114.54
CA TRP A 6 59.53 -50.18 -113.39
C TRP A 6 60.11 -49.52 -112.12
N THR A 7 61.19 -48.73 -112.25
CA THR A 7 61.76 -48.01 -111.11
C THR A 7 60.85 -46.87 -110.65
N LEU A 8 60.15 -46.22 -111.59
CA LEU A 8 59.12 -45.22 -111.29
C LEU A 8 57.95 -45.82 -110.49
N GLY A 9 57.47 -47.01 -110.86
CA GLY A 9 56.42 -47.72 -110.13
C GLY A 9 56.84 -48.12 -108.71
N LEU A 10 58.04 -48.68 -108.55
CA LEU A 10 58.58 -49.03 -107.23
C LEU A 10 58.85 -47.80 -106.34
N GLN A 11 59.31 -46.68 -106.91
CA GLN A 11 59.45 -45.42 -106.18
C GLN A 11 58.09 -44.85 -105.74
N ALA A 12 57.07 -44.92 -106.60
CA ALA A 12 55.72 -44.49 -106.26
C ALA A 12 55.13 -45.32 -105.12
N VAL A 13 55.33 -46.65 -105.13
CA VAL A 13 54.94 -47.55 -104.03
C VAL A 13 55.70 -47.20 -102.74
N ASN A 14 57.00 -46.93 -102.81
CA ASN A 14 57.79 -46.53 -101.65
C ASN A 14 57.31 -45.21 -101.04
N VAL A 15 56.99 -44.20 -101.86
CA VAL A 15 56.41 -42.94 -101.41
C VAL A 15 55.02 -43.15 -100.82
N LEU A 16 54.17 -44.01 -101.42
CA LEU A 16 52.86 -44.36 -100.89
C LEU A 16 52.95 -45.02 -99.51
N ILE A 17 53.86 -45.98 -99.34
CA ILE A 17 54.13 -46.62 -98.05
C ILE A 17 54.63 -45.59 -97.04
N LEU A 18 55.56 -44.71 -97.44
CA LEU A 18 56.09 -43.66 -96.57
C LEU A 18 55.00 -42.67 -96.14
N VAL A 19 54.15 -42.20 -97.06
CA VAL A 19 53.02 -41.31 -96.78
C VAL A 19 51.99 -42.01 -95.89
N TRP A 20 51.73 -43.30 -96.12
CA TRP A 20 50.86 -44.09 -95.25
C TRP A 20 51.44 -44.23 -93.84
N LEU A 21 52.74 -44.49 -93.72
CA LEU A 21 53.43 -44.61 -92.44
C LEU A 21 53.45 -43.26 -91.69
N LEU A 22 53.79 -42.16 -92.38
CA LEU A 22 53.79 -40.80 -91.82
C LEU A 22 52.38 -40.34 -91.41
N SER A 23 51.37 -40.59 -92.24
CA SER A 23 49.99 -40.23 -91.91
C SER A 23 49.47 -41.03 -90.71
N ARG A 24 49.82 -42.32 -90.62
CA ARG A 24 49.35 -43.20 -89.54
C ARG A 24 50.09 -43.02 -88.22
N ILE A 25 51.42 -42.85 -88.26
CA ILE A 25 52.30 -42.82 -87.07
C ILE A 25 52.60 -41.40 -86.61
N PHE A 26 52.59 -40.38 -87.48
CA PHE A 26 52.94 -39.01 -87.09
C PHE A 26 51.72 -38.09 -87.02
N TRP A 27 50.92 -38.02 -88.09
CA TRP A 27 49.81 -37.07 -88.16
C TRP A 27 48.65 -37.41 -87.22
N ARG A 28 48.26 -38.68 -87.14
CA ARG A 28 47.18 -39.12 -86.24
C ARG A 28 47.46 -38.83 -84.74
N PRO A 29 48.61 -39.19 -84.15
CA PRO A 29 48.88 -38.86 -82.75
C PRO A 29 49.10 -37.36 -82.50
N VAL A 30 49.67 -36.61 -83.45
CA VAL A 30 49.83 -35.14 -83.31
C VAL A 30 48.46 -34.45 -83.34
N ALA A 31 47.59 -34.81 -84.28
CA ALA A 31 46.22 -34.30 -84.33
C ALA A 31 45.45 -34.64 -83.05
N ALA A 32 45.55 -35.89 -82.57
CA ALA A 32 44.92 -36.31 -81.31
C ALA A 32 45.45 -35.53 -80.09
N ALA A 33 46.75 -35.20 -80.04
CA ALA A 33 47.33 -34.39 -78.97
C ALA A 33 46.85 -32.93 -79.01
N ILE A 34 46.66 -32.35 -80.20
CA ILE A 34 46.10 -31.01 -80.38
C ILE A 34 44.62 -30.99 -79.97
N THR A 35 43.80 -31.94 -80.45
CA THR A 35 42.39 -32.05 -80.05
C THR A 35 42.27 -32.24 -78.53
N ARG A 36 43.07 -33.13 -77.93
CA ARG A 36 43.06 -33.32 -76.47
C ARG A 36 43.40 -32.04 -75.70
N ARG A 37 44.36 -31.24 -76.19
CA ARG A 37 44.70 -29.94 -75.62
C ARG A 37 43.56 -28.94 -75.78
N GLN A 38 42.93 -28.87 -76.96
CA GLN A 38 41.77 -28.01 -77.21
C GLN A 38 40.61 -28.38 -76.29
N ASP A 39 40.26 -29.67 -76.18
CA ASP A 39 39.21 -30.16 -75.29
C ASP A 39 39.51 -29.84 -73.81
N THR A 40 40.77 -29.97 -73.39
CA THR A 40 41.18 -29.63 -72.02
C THR A 40 41.04 -28.13 -71.74
N VAL A 41 41.46 -27.27 -72.68
CA VAL A 41 41.34 -25.81 -72.53
C VAL A 41 39.88 -25.37 -72.58
N GLU A 42 39.08 -25.94 -73.48
CA GLU A 42 37.65 -25.66 -73.55
C GLU A 42 36.91 -26.14 -72.30
N GLY A 43 37.29 -27.31 -71.77
CA GLY A 43 36.81 -27.83 -70.49
C GLY A 43 37.14 -26.89 -69.33
N MET A 44 38.41 -26.49 -69.20
CA MET A 44 38.83 -25.51 -68.18
C MET A 44 38.08 -24.18 -68.30
N LEU A 45 37.85 -23.68 -69.53
CA LEU A 45 37.10 -22.45 -69.74
C LEU A 45 35.62 -22.60 -69.38
N LYS A 46 34.99 -23.73 -69.71
CA LYS A 46 33.61 -24.05 -69.31
C LYS A 46 33.49 -24.16 -67.79
N ASP A 47 34.40 -24.85 -67.15
CA ASP A 47 34.43 -25.02 -65.70
C ASP A 47 34.65 -23.68 -64.98
N ALA A 48 35.56 -22.84 -65.50
CA ALA A 48 35.79 -21.50 -64.98
C ALA A 48 34.53 -20.62 -65.12
N LYS A 49 33.86 -20.63 -66.28
CA LYS A 49 32.59 -19.91 -66.49
C LYS A 49 31.48 -20.42 -65.59
N ALA A 50 31.35 -21.74 -65.42
CA ALA A 50 30.35 -22.33 -64.53
C ALA A 50 30.63 -21.98 -63.06
N THR A 51 31.90 -21.94 -62.65
CA THR A 51 32.31 -21.53 -61.30
C THR A 51 32.05 -20.06 -61.07
N GLN A 52 32.35 -19.20 -62.05
CA GLN A 52 32.05 -17.77 -61.99
C GLN A 52 30.54 -17.53 -61.88
N ALA A 53 29.73 -18.15 -62.72
CA ALA A 53 28.27 -18.03 -62.66
C ALA A 53 27.73 -18.46 -61.29
N LYS A 54 28.21 -19.57 -60.73
CA LYS A 54 27.84 -20.00 -59.37
C LYS A 54 28.26 -18.99 -58.29
N ALA A 55 29.44 -18.39 -58.42
CA ALA A 55 29.91 -17.38 -57.48
C ALA A 55 29.07 -16.09 -57.55
N ASP A 56 28.69 -15.66 -58.76
CA ASP A 56 27.82 -14.50 -58.98
C ASP A 56 26.40 -14.76 -58.44
N ASP A 57 25.84 -15.96 -58.65
CA ASP A 57 24.55 -16.38 -58.10
C ASP A 57 24.58 -16.40 -56.56
N MET A 58 25.63 -16.99 -55.96
CA MET A 58 25.80 -16.99 -54.50
C MET A 58 25.97 -15.58 -53.94
N LEU A 59 26.68 -14.69 -54.65
CA LEU A 59 26.83 -13.29 -54.25
C LEU A 59 25.48 -12.57 -54.28
N ALA A 60 24.68 -12.78 -55.33
CA ALA A 60 23.34 -12.21 -55.45
C ALA A 60 22.42 -12.71 -54.32
N GLU A 61 22.45 -14.00 -53.99
CA GLU A 61 21.68 -14.59 -52.88
C GLU A 61 22.09 -14.00 -51.53
N VAL A 62 23.40 -13.88 -51.26
CA VAL A 62 23.92 -13.28 -50.02
C VAL A 62 23.53 -11.80 -49.91
N LEU A 63 23.58 -11.04 -51.01
CA LEU A 63 23.16 -9.64 -51.01
C LEU A 63 21.65 -9.50 -50.74
N ALA A 64 20.82 -10.31 -51.42
CA ALA A 64 19.38 -10.33 -51.19
C ALA A 64 19.03 -10.73 -49.75
N ALA A 65 19.71 -11.75 -49.20
CA ALA A 65 19.54 -12.16 -47.80
C ALA A 65 19.98 -11.07 -46.82
N ARG A 66 21.07 -10.34 -47.10
CA ARG A 66 21.51 -9.21 -46.27
C ARG A 66 20.50 -8.07 -46.24
N GLU A 67 19.94 -7.70 -47.39
CA GLU A 67 18.88 -6.68 -47.45
C GLU A 67 17.62 -7.12 -46.70
N GLY A 68 17.21 -8.39 -46.85
CA GLY A 68 16.10 -8.98 -46.10
C GLY A 68 16.32 -8.93 -44.59
N MET A 69 17.50 -9.33 -44.11
CA MET A 69 17.87 -9.26 -42.70
C MET A 69 17.91 -7.83 -42.17
N ALA A 70 18.36 -6.86 -42.97
CA ALA A 70 18.38 -5.45 -42.59
C ALA A 70 16.95 -4.89 -42.41
N ALA A 71 16.04 -5.23 -43.32
CA ALA A 71 14.64 -4.85 -43.23
C ALA A 71 13.96 -5.48 -42.01
N GLU A 72 14.12 -6.79 -41.80
CA GLU A 72 13.55 -7.50 -40.67
C GLU A 72 14.07 -6.96 -39.32
N ARG A 73 15.38 -6.69 -39.24
CA ARG A 73 15.99 -6.06 -38.07
C ARG A 73 15.35 -4.71 -37.76
N ASN A 74 15.15 -3.86 -38.77
CA ASN A 74 14.55 -2.54 -38.57
C ASN A 74 13.09 -2.65 -38.09
N THR A 75 12.31 -3.57 -38.65
CA THR A 75 10.94 -3.85 -38.19
C THR A 75 10.95 -4.32 -36.73
N LEU A 76 11.79 -5.30 -36.39
CA LEU A 76 11.87 -5.84 -35.04
C LEU A 76 12.31 -4.77 -34.02
N LEU A 77 13.27 -3.90 -34.38
CA LEU A 77 13.68 -2.79 -33.53
C LEU A 77 12.57 -1.74 -33.36
N SER A 78 11.79 -1.47 -34.42
CA SER A 78 10.65 -0.55 -34.35
C SER A 78 9.54 -1.10 -33.46
N GLU A 79 9.20 -2.37 -33.59
CA GLU A 79 8.21 -3.05 -32.75
C GLU A 79 8.66 -3.09 -31.29
N ALA A 80 9.92 -3.43 -31.03
CA ALA A 80 10.49 -3.41 -29.68
C ALA A 80 10.44 -2.00 -29.06
N ALA A 81 10.72 -0.95 -29.85
CA ALA A 81 10.63 0.43 -29.39
C ALA A 81 9.19 0.83 -29.03
N LEU A 82 8.21 0.48 -29.87
CA LEU A 82 6.79 0.73 -29.59
C LEU A 82 6.30 -0.03 -28.35
N GLN A 83 6.71 -1.28 -28.18
CA GLN A 83 6.38 -2.06 -26.99
C GLN A 83 7.02 -1.46 -25.73
N ALA A 84 8.28 -1.04 -25.81
CA ALA A 84 8.98 -0.39 -24.70
C ALA A 84 8.32 0.95 -24.31
N GLU A 85 7.90 1.77 -25.28
CA GLU A 85 7.16 3.00 -25.04
C GLU A 85 5.80 2.71 -24.39
N GLY A 86 5.06 1.73 -24.90
CA GLY A 86 3.79 1.29 -24.33
C GLY A 86 3.92 0.82 -22.88
N ALA A 87 4.92 -0.03 -22.60
CA ALA A 87 5.21 -0.53 -21.26
C ALA A 87 5.63 0.61 -20.32
N THR A 88 6.45 1.55 -20.79
CA THR A 88 6.87 2.72 -20.00
C THR A 88 5.68 3.61 -19.65
N LYS A 89 4.79 3.88 -20.62
CA LYS A 89 3.58 4.67 -20.40
C LYS A 89 2.63 3.98 -19.41
N ALA A 90 2.44 2.67 -19.54
CA ALA A 90 1.62 1.90 -18.62
C ALA A 90 2.20 1.93 -17.19
N ALA A 91 3.51 1.71 -17.04
CA ALA A 91 4.19 1.76 -15.76
C ALA A 91 4.09 3.15 -15.10
N LEU A 92 4.25 4.24 -15.88
CA LEU A 92 4.08 5.61 -15.38
C LEU A 92 2.65 5.90 -14.94
N GLN A 93 1.65 5.45 -15.70
CA GLN A 93 0.24 5.59 -15.31
C GLN A 93 -0.09 4.82 -14.04
N GLU A 94 0.41 3.58 -13.92
CA GLU A 94 0.23 2.78 -12.71
C GLU A 94 0.92 3.41 -11.50
N ALA A 95 2.15 3.90 -11.67
CA ALA A 95 2.88 4.60 -10.62
C ALA A 95 2.15 5.88 -10.17
N ALA A 96 1.63 6.67 -11.12
CA ALA A 96 0.85 7.87 -10.82
C ALA A 96 -0.43 7.53 -10.05
N SER A 97 -1.17 6.49 -10.48
CA SER A 97 -2.39 6.05 -9.79
C SER A 97 -2.10 5.54 -8.38
N LYS A 98 -1.03 4.76 -8.19
CA LYS A 98 -0.58 4.31 -6.86
C LYS A 98 -0.18 5.47 -5.97
N ALA A 99 0.55 6.46 -6.51
CA ALA A 99 0.93 7.65 -5.76
C ALA A 99 -0.30 8.47 -5.33
N GLU A 100 -1.28 8.66 -6.21
CA GLU A 100 -2.54 9.34 -5.87
C GLU A 100 -3.33 8.59 -4.80
N ALA A 101 -3.42 7.26 -4.90
CA ALA A 101 -4.08 6.42 -3.91
C ALA A 101 -3.41 6.52 -2.54
N LEU A 102 -2.07 6.48 -2.50
CA LEU A 102 -1.29 6.65 -1.27
C LEU A 102 -1.50 8.05 -0.66
N LEU A 103 -1.51 9.11 -1.48
CA LEU A 103 -1.75 10.46 -0.98
C LEU A 103 -3.17 10.61 -0.41
N LYS A 104 -4.20 10.07 -1.07
CA LYS A 104 -5.57 10.09 -0.55
C LYS A 104 -5.69 9.31 0.76
N ALA A 105 -5.07 8.13 0.83
CA ALA A 105 -5.05 7.33 2.05
C ALA A 105 -4.37 8.07 3.21
N ALA A 106 -3.20 8.69 2.94
CA ALA A 106 -2.47 9.48 3.93
C ALA A 106 -3.26 10.72 4.39
N GLN A 107 -3.99 11.39 3.49
CA GLN A 107 -4.86 12.52 3.85
C GLN A 107 -6.02 12.08 4.75
N LEU A 108 -6.69 10.97 4.42
CA LEU A 108 -7.78 10.43 5.22
C LEU A 108 -7.29 10.02 6.63
N GLU A 109 -6.15 9.33 6.68
CA GLU A 109 -5.53 8.92 7.93
C GLU A 109 -5.12 10.13 8.78
N SER A 110 -4.56 11.18 8.16
CA SER A 110 -4.24 12.43 8.86
C SER A 110 -5.49 13.10 9.45
N VAL A 111 -6.62 13.11 8.73
CA VAL A 111 -7.88 13.64 9.26
C VAL A 111 -8.35 12.81 10.46
N HIS A 112 -8.30 11.48 10.38
CA HIS A 112 -8.68 10.60 11.49
C HIS A 112 -7.78 10.79 12.72
N ILE A 113 -6.46 10.86 12.53
CA ILE A 113 -5.50 11.11 13.60
C ILE A 113 -5.75 12.48 14.25
N ASN A 114 -5.99 13.52 13.43
CA ASN A 114 -6.28 14.86 13.95
C ASN A 114 -7.58 14.90 14.75
N GLU A 115 -8.63 14.21 14.30
CA GLU A 115 -9.89 14.13 15.03
C GLU A 115 -9.72 13.37 16.35
N ALA A 116 -9.07 12.21 16.33
CA ALA A 116 -8.77 11.45 17.55
C ALA A 116 -7.94 12.28 18.54
N ASN A 117 -6.91 12.99 18.06
CA ASN A 117 -6.11 13.88 18.88
C ASN A 117 -6.93 15.04 19.44
N ARG A 118 -7.89 15.58 18.67
CA ARG A 118 -8.80 16.63 19.12
C ARG A 118 -9.71 16.15 20.25
N MET A 119 -10.28 14.95 20.13
CA MET A 119 -11.10 14.34 21.19
C MET A 119 -10.28 14.12 22.48
N VAL A 120 -9.06 13.58 22.34
CA VAL A 120 -8.15 13.38 23.48
C VAL A 120 -7.78 14.71 24.14
N ALA A 121 -7.45 15.73 23.35
CA ALA A 121 -7.11 17.06 23.85
C ALA A 121 -8.31 17.74 24.53
N ALA A 122 -9.53 17.58 24.00
CA ALA A 122 -10.75 18.08 24.61
C ALA A 122 -11.01 17.41 25.96
N ALA A 123 -10.91 16.08 26.04
CA ALA A 123 -11.06 15.34 27.29
C ALA A 123 -10.02 15.73 28.36
N GLN A 124 -8.76 15.92 27.94
CA GLN A 124 -7.69 16.40 28.84
C GLN A 124 -7.95 17.84 29.30
N SER A 125 -8.45 18.70 28.42
CA SER A 125 -8.78 20.09 28.73
C SER A 125 -9.96 20.17 29.70
N ALA A 126 -10.99 19.34 29.51
CA ALA A 126 -12.12 19.22 30.43
C ALA A 126 -11.65 18.76 31.81
N GLN A 127 -10.77 17.74 31.87
CA GLN A 127 -10.17 17.29 33.12
C GLN A 127 -9.39 18.42 33.82
N LEU A 128 -8.54 19.13 33.08
CA LEU A 128 -7.75 20.23 33.63
C LEU A 128 -8.65 21.37 34.15
N ALA A 129 -9.70 21.72 33.42
CA ALA A 129 -10.66 22.74 33.83
C ALA A 129 -11.37 22.36 35.15
N VAL A 130 -11.81 21.11 35.26
CA VAL A 130 -12.44 20.57 36.48
C VAL A 130 -11.44 20.52 37.64
N ASP A 131 -10.19 20.13 37.41
CA ASP A 131 -9.14 20.12 38.43
C ASP A 131 -8.83 21.53 38.95
N ILE A 132 -8.81 22.52 38.05
CA ILE A 132 -8.65 23.94 38.43
C ILE A 132 -9.85 24.40 39.25
N ALA A 133 -11.08 24.12 38.80
CA ALA A 133 -12.30 24.47 39.53
C ALA A 133 -12.32 23.82 40.92
N ARG A 134 -11.97 22.54 41.03
CA ARG A 134 -11.85 21.80 42.29
C ARG A 134 -10.86 22.48 43.24
N LYS A 135 -9.67 22.85 42.75
CA LYS A 135 -8.66 23.56 43.55
C LYS A 135 -9.11 24.95 43.99
N LEU A 136 -9.82 25.69 43.14
CA LEU A 136 -10.34 27.01 43.49
C LEU A 136 -11.46 26.93 44.52
N LEU A 137 -12.42 26.00 44.34
CA LEU A 137 -13.52 25.79 45.27
C LEU A 137 -13.04 25.25 46.62
N ALA A 138 -12.03 24.38 46.64
CA ALA A 138 -11.42 23.89 47.88
C ALA A 138 -10.69 24.98 48.70
N ARG A 139 -10.38 26.13 48.10
CA ARG A 139 -9.86 27.31 48.82
C ARG A 139 -10.96 28.15 49.44
N LEU A 140 -12.21 27.93 49.05
CA LEU A 140 -13.35 28.59 49.67
C LEU A 140 -13.70 27.90 50.98
N ASP A 141 -14.19 28.68 51.94
CA ASP A 141 -14.68 28.15 53.19
C ASP A 141 -15.98 27.37 52.95
N ALA A 142 -15.91 26.04 53.08
CA ALA A 142 -17.04 25.12 52.93
C ALA A 142 -18.24 25.50 53.81
N GLY A 143 -18.00 26.15 54.96
CA GLY A 143 -19.05 26.62 55.86
C GLY A 143 -19.97 27.67 55.23
N LYS A 144 -19.50 28.43 54.25
CA LYS A 144 -20.29 29.51 53.60
C LYS A 144 -21.24 29.00 52.52
N ALA A 145 -20.97 27.84 51.95
CA ALA A 145 -21.81 27.22 50.92
C ALA A 145 -22.76 26.13 51.48
N LYS A 146 -22.81 25.97 52.80
CA LYS A 146 -23.52 24.88 53.47
C LYS A 146 -25.05 24.94 53.32
N GLU A 147 -25.65 26.13 53.48
CA GLU A 147 -27.11 26.29 53.46
C GLU A 147 -27.75 25.93 52.10
N PRO A 148 -27.27 26.42 50.94
CA PRO A 148 -27.83 26.03 49.63
C PRO A 148 -27.80 24.52 49.38
N PHE A 149 -26.72 23.84 49.78
CA PHE A 149 -26.62 22.39 49.62
C PHE A 149 -27.50 21.61 50.59
N LEU A 150 -27.77 22.17 51.78
CA LEU A 150 -28.71 21.58 52.73
C LEU A 150 -30.13 21.63 52.17
N ASP A 151 -30.53 22.79 51.65
CA ASP A 151 -31.85 22.95 51.03
C ASP A 151 -31.99 22.03 49.81
N GLN A 152 -30.95 21.95 48.96
CA GLN A 152 -30.92 21.01 47.82
C GLN A 152 -31.02 19.55 48.25
N LEU A 153 -30.35 19.14 49.35
CA LEU A 153 -30.44 17.78 49.87
C LEU A 153 -31.87 17.47 50.35
N ILE A 154 -32.51 18.42 51.05
CA ILE A 154 -33.88 18.25 51.57
C ILE A 154 -34.87 18.16 50.41
N ASP A 155 -34.77 19.03 49.42
CA ASP A 155 -35.60 18.99 48.21
C ASP A 155 -35.40 17.68 47.43
N ALA A 156 -34.14 17.22 47.32
CA ALA A 156 -33.83 15.94 46.69
C ALA A 156 -34.44 14.77 47.47
N LEU A 157 -34.40 14.80 48.80
CA LEU A 157 -35.05 13.79 49.65
C LEU A 157 -36.57 13.75 49.48
N ASP A 158 -37.21 14.90 49.39
CA ASP A 158 -38.66 14.99 49.23
C ASP A 158 -39.12 14.47 47.86
N THR A 159 -38.34 14.74 46.82
CA THR A 159 -38.63 14.36 45.43
C THR A 159 -38.20 12.93 45.06
N LEU A 160 -37.52 12.20 45.95
CA LEU A 160 -37.09 10.82 45.68
C LEU A 160 -38.26 9.89 45.35
N PRO A 161 -38.11 9.00 44.35
CA PRO A 161 -39.08 7.96 44.07
C PRO A 161 -39.30 7.03 45.28
N ALA A 162 -40.53 6.52 45.43
CA ALA A 162 -40.89 5.63 46.55
C ALA A 162 -39.97 4.40 46.67
N LYS A 163 -39.47 3.90 45.53
CA LYS A 163 -38.51 2.78 45.49
C LYS A 163 -37.18 3.13 46.18
N ASP A 164 -36.68 4.34 45.93
CA ASP A 164 -35.39 4.79 46.46
C ASP A 164 -35.51 5.20 47.93
N LYS A 165 -36.65 5.79 48.32
CA LYS A 165 -37.02 6.00 49.74
C LYS A 165 -37.07 4.68 50.51
N ALA A 166 -37.71 3.64 49.95
CA ALA A 166 -37.74 2.31 50.58
C ALA A 166 -36.33 1.67 50.67
N ALA A 167 -35.47 1.87 49.67
CA ALA A 167 -34.10 1.39 49.69
C ALA A 167 -33.24 2.08 50.77
N LEU A 168 -33.42 3.39 50.96
CA LEU A 168 -32.79 4.16 52.04
C LEU A 168 -33.29 3.72 53.42
N ALA A 169 -34.61 3.57 53.61
CA ALA A 169 -35.21 3.20 54.89
C ALA A 169 -34.87 1.76 55.31
N GLY A 170 -34.75 0.85 54.34
CA GLY A 170 -34.43 -0.57 54.58
C GLY A 170 -32.94 -0.89 54.76
N ALA A 171 -32.06 0.12 54.78
CA ALA A 171 -30.62 -0.10 54.83
C ALA A 171 -30.16 -0.69 56.17
N THR A 172 -29.69 -1.94 56.16
CA THR A 172 -29.07 -2.59 57.32
C THR A 172 -27.73 -1.93 57.64
N GLY A 173 -27.62 -1.29 58.80
CA GLY A 173 -26.41 -0.55 59.24
C GLY A 173 -26.59 0.96 59.35
N GLY A 174 -27.78 1.47 59.01
CA GLY A 174 -28.07 2.91 59.03
C GLY A 174 -27.69 3.60 57.71
N VAL A 175 -27.87 4.91 57.70
CA VAL A 175 -27.55 5.79 56.57
C VAL A 175 -26.34 6.63 56.97
N ASP A 176 -25.28 6.56 56.18
CA ASP A 176 -24.10 7.39 56.38
C ASP A 176 -24.36 8.77 55.79
N LEU A 177 -24.32 9.79 56.63
CA LEU A 177 -24.39 11.18 56.23
C LEU A 177 -23.00 11.79 56.22
N ILE A 178 -22.51 12.12 55.04
CA ILE A 178 -21.18 12.69 54.84
C ILE A 178 -21.34 14.17 54.53
N SER A 179 -20.67 15.03 55.30
CA SER A 179 -20.62 16.47 55.07
C SER A 179 -19.22 16.96 54.74
N ALA A 180 -19.12 18.04 53.98
CA ALA A 180 -17.82 18.64 53.64
C ALA A 180 -17.07 19.25 54.85
N SER A 181 -17.81 19.65 55.88
CA SER A 181 -17.29 20.25 57.12
C SER A 181 -18.07 19.78 58.34
N GLU A 182 -17.54 20.03 59.54
CA GLU A 182 -18.22 19.68 60.79
C GLU A 182 -19.60 20.35 60.89
N LEU A 183 -20.56 19.60 61.43
CA LEU A 183 -21.94 20.04 61.55
C LEU A 183 -22.23 20.58 62.95
N ASP A 184 -22.74 21.80 63.02
CA ASP A 184 -23.35 22.32 64.24
C ASP A 184 -24.66 21.57 64.57
N SER A 185 -25.07 21.69 65.83
CA SER A 185 -26.24 21.00 66.38
C SER A 185 -27.55 21.38 65.67
N ALA A 186 -27.67 22.62 65.17
CA ALA A 186 -28.88 23.10 64.51
C ALA A 186 -29.04 22.45 63.12
N THR A 187 -27.96 22.41 62.34
CA THR A 187 -27.93 21.75 61.03
C THR A 187 -28.19 20.25 61.20
N ARG A 188 -27.55 19.61 62.19
CA ARG A 188 -27.74 18.18 62.46
C ARG A 188 -29.21 17.86 62.72
N MET A 189 -29.86 18.65 63.56
CA MET A 189 -31.28 18.47 63.88
C MET A 189 -32.19 18.70 62.67
N ARG A 190 -31.89 19.70 61.80
CA ARG A 190 -32.62 19.93 60.55
C ARG A 190 -32.53 18.71 59.63
N ILE A 191 -31.35 18.12 59.47
CA ILE A 191 -31.17 16.95 58.61
C ILE A 191 -31.86 15.72 59.20
N GLU A 192 -31.69 15.44 60.49
CA GLU A 192 -32.37 14.34 61.17
C GLU A 192 -33.90 14.43 61.00
N THR A 193 -34.45 15.64 61.11
CA THR A 193 -35.89 15.90 60.90
C THR A 193 -36.31 15.65 59.44
N ALA A 194 -35.56 16.17 58.48
CA ALA A 194 -35.88 16.00 57.05
C ALA A 194 -35.78 14.53 56.61
N VAL A 195 -34.75 13.82 57.05
CA VAL A 195 -34.57 12.40 56.75
C VAL A 195 -35.68 11.56 57.39
N ALA A 196 -36.07 11.86 58.63
CA ALA A 196 -37.16 11.16 59.30
C ALA A 196 -38.51 11.37 58.60
N ALA A 197 -38.76 12.59 58.14
CA ALA A 197 -39.97 12.94 57.39
C ALA A 197 -40.01 12.26 56.00
N ALA A 198 -38.89 12.23 55.29
CA ALA A 198 -38.83 11.67 53.94
C ALA A 198 -38.91 10.13 53.89
N LEU A 199 -38.49 9.45 54.97
CA LEU A 199 -38.36 7.98 55.02
C LEU A 199 -39.43 7.28 55.89
N ASP A 200 -40.43 8.00 56.39
CA ASP A 200 -41.52 7.47 57.24
C ASP A 200 -40.98 6.63 58.43
N GLY A 201 -39.93 7.12 59.11
CA GLY A 201 -39.28 6.40 60.21
C GLY A 201 -38.12 7.16 60.88
N GLN A 202 -37.43 6.52 61.83
CA GLN A 202 -36.21 7.04 62.46
C GLN A 202 -34.99 6.17 62.08
N PRO A 203 -34.45 6.33 60.87
CA PRO A 203 -33.26 5.60 60.47
C PRO A 203 -32.06 6.05 61.33
N GLN A 204 -31.18 5.10 61.65
CA GLN A 204 -29.92 5.40 62.33
C GLN A 204 -29.00 6.18 61.39
N LEU A 205 -28.67 7.43 61.73
CA LEU A 205 -27.78 8.28 60.95
C LEU A 205 -26.37 8.27 61.53
N ASN A 206 -25.39 7.91 60.71
CA ASN A 206 -23.97 7.97 61.06
C ASN A 206 -23.36 9.20 60.40
N PHE A 207 -22.91 10.17 61.20
CA PHE A 207 -22.35 11.40 60.69
C PHE A 207 -20.84 11.26 60.45
N GLN A 208 -20.40 11.62 59.26
CA GLN A 208 -19.01 11.60 58.84
C GLN A 208 -18.65 12.93 58.18
N THR A 209 -17.38 13.30 58.23
CA THR A 209 -16.88 14.52 57.58
C THR A 209 -15.82 14.14 56.56
N ASP A 210 -16.03 14.55 55.31
CA ASP A 210 -15.11 14.35 54.20
C ASP A 210 -14.87 15.67 53.44
N PRO A 211 -13.72 16.33 53.67
CA PRO A 211 -13.35 17.55 52.96
C PRO A 211 -13.27 17.38 51.43
N ALA A 212 -13.18 16.15 50.90
CA ALA A 212 -13.15 15.90 49.46
C ALA A 212 -14.47 16.28 48.76
N LEU A 213 -15.58 16.41 49.50
CA LEU A 213 -16.85 16.91 48.99
C LEU A 213 -16.80 18.40 48.61
N ILE A 214 -15.80 19.14 49.08
CA ILE A 214 -15.59 20.59 48.90
C ILE A 214 -16.67 21.43 49.61
N ALA A 215 -17.93 21.23 49.27
CA ALA A 215 -19.11 21.75 49.95
C ALA A 215 -20.31 20.82 49.72
N GLY A 216 -21.20 20.78 50.70
CA GLY A 216 -22.46 20.03 50.61
C GLY A 216 -22.44 18.70 51.34
N PHE A 217 -23.33 17.81 50.91
CA PHE A 217 -23.73 16.61 51.63
C PHE A 217 -23.89 15.41 50.71
N GLU A 218 -23.65 14.23 51.26
CA GLU A 218 -24.01 12.97 50.63
C GLU A 218 -24.69 12.04 51.64
N LEU A 219 -25.71 11.34 51.18
CA LEU A 219 -26.32 10.23 51.91
C LEU A 219 -25.92 8.94 51.23
N ARG A 220 -25.21 8.09 51.95
CA ARG A 220 -24.72 6.81 51.44
C ARG A 220 -25.32 5.65 52.22
N THR A 221 -25.72 4.64 51.48
CA THR A 221 -26.04 3.31 51.96
C THR A 221 -25.32 2.30 51.07
N ARG A 222 -25.39 1.00 51.39
CA ARG A 222 -24.74 -0.05 50.61
C ARG A 222 -25.16 -0.08 49.13
N HIS A 223 -26.37 0.37 48.82
CA HIS A 223 -26.98 0.20 47.48
C HIS A 223 -27.49 1.50 46.88
N PHE A 224 -27.32 2.62 47.57
CA PHE A 224 -27.86 3.89 47.13
C PHE A 224 -27.01 5.05 47.66
N VAL A 225 -26.76 6.03 46.80
CA VAL A 225 -26.06 7.26 47.12
C VAL A 225 -26.86 8.44 46.58
N LEU A 226 -27.22 9.38 47.45
CA LEU A 226 -27.72 10.69 47.06
C LEU A 226 -26.60 11.71 47.24
N GLN A 227 -26.27 12.42 46.16
CA GLN A 227 -25.20 13.41 46.18
C GLN A 227 -25.78 14.81 46.01
N SER A 228 -25.37 15.71 46.88
CA SER A 228 -25.68 17.15 46.79
C SER A 228 -24.42 17.89 47.24
N SER A 229 -23.37 17.80 46.42
CA SER A 229 -22.04 18.34 46.72
C SER A 229 -21.39 18.90 45.46
N TRP A 230 -20.52 19.91 45.62
CA TRP A 230 -19.73 20.44 44.50
C TRP A 230 -18.83 19.36 43.87
N ALA A 231 -18.32 18.42 44.67
CA ALA A 231 -17.54 17.31 44.12
C ALA A 231 -18.35 16.47 43.13
N ALA A 232 -19.60 16.15 43.48
CA ALA A 232 -20.49 15.40 42.61
C ALA A 232 -20.92 16.20 41.38
N ASP A 233 -21.18 17.50 41.52
CA ASP A 233 -21.52 18.39 40.39
C ASP A 233 -20.35 18.48 39.39
N LEU A 234 -19.12 18.65 39.88
CA LEU A 234 -17.93 18.67 39.04
C LEU A 234 -17.70 17.34 38.32
N ASP A 235 -17.95 16.21 38.98
CA ASP A 235 -17.84 14.89 38.36
C ASP A 235 -18.94 14.67 37.31
N ALA A 236 -20.15 15.18 37.53
CA ALA A 236 -21.23 15.16 36.54
C ALA A 236 -20.86 16.01 35.31
N ILE A 237 -20.41 17.26 35.52
CA ILE A 237 -19.96 18.15 34.45
C ILE A 237 -18.82 17.50 33.66
N LEU A 238 -17.86 16.86 34.33
CA LEU A 238 -16.76 16.18 33.66
C LEU A 238 -17.23 15.01 32.77
N ARG A 239 -18.24 14.25 33.21
CA ARG A 239 -18.85 13.19 32.41
C ARG A 239 -19.53 13.78 31.17
N ASP A 240 -20.36 14.79 31.36
CA ASP A 240 -21.09 15.44 30.27
C ASP A 240 -20.13 16.06 29.23
N LEU A 241 -19.02 16.67 29.69
CA LEU A 241 -17.99 17.22 28.81
C LEU A 241 -17.20 16.14 28.07
N LYS A 242 -17.02 14.95 28.65
CA LYS A 242 -16.36 13.82 27.99
C LYS A 242 -17.28 13.14 26.98
N ASP A 243 -18.58 13.09 27.25
CA ASP A 243 -19.57 12.52 26.34
C ASP A 243 -19.85 13.45 25.14
N ALA A 244 -19.65 14.75 25.31
CA ALA A 244 -19.77 15.74 24.24
C ALA A 244 -18.51 15.91 23.37
N ALA A 245 -17.37 15.33 23.78
CA ALA A 245 -16.05 15.45 23.13
C ALA A 245 -15.77 14.28 22.19
#